data_AF-A0A1T5FAK4-F1
#
_entry.id   AF-A0A1T5FAK4-F1
#
_cell.length_a   1.000
_cell.length_b   1.000
_cell.length_c   1.000
_cell.angle_alpha   90.00
_cell.angle_beta   90.00
_cell.angle_gamma   90.00
#
_symmetry.space_group_name_H-M   'P 1'
#
loop_
_entity.id
_entity.type
_entity.pdbx_description
1 polymer ?
#
loop_
_entity_poly.entity_id
_entity_poly.type
_entity_poly.pdbx_seq_one_letter_code
_entity_poly.pdbx_strand_id
1 'polypeptide(L)'
;MKWKNDRKDDSRALLEDELGAFEGRNPQKPLQHFVQLVRENSNELELCFRGNSESAPRISIYKNNHIIFSVLASGKLEISFNHARYYKDWEKAYYSLVNDYGFSEKKYDGNGNIDIGKITRSAVQKGPLSYEQISKIYKDILIPIFDSYFEASENGKAYDYYKGEYSERVNKNTEKIKQQALYSKLNTIEDGYFFYDLEFAQRHENIACLKEDKNNNKPDMWGLKFDKNGKPEKIVVAEVKCTKGAMNGTSGIVTHLEKMRYYDIFPERRKEACQIMNQYAMLGLRNLNSGNYFNYEDFKSLEPEILLIFTGEAAVLWKNDKQYENDRKKTHEIQPPKGIRASFFVVND
;
A
#
# COMPACT_ATOMS: atom_id res chain seq x y z
N MET A 1 4.09 -21.80 -19.50
CA MET A 1 4.02 -20.82 -18.40
C MET A 1 4.30 -21.57 -17.10
N LYS A 2 5.56 -21.62 -16.64
CA LYS A 2 5.92 -22.33 -15.41
C LYS A 2 5.75 -21.37 -14.24
N TRP A 3 4.53 -21.29 -13.72
CA TRP A 3 4.29 -20.83 -12.36
C TRP A 3 4.96 -21.85 -11.43
N LYS A 4 5.86 -21.42 -10.55
CA LYS A 4 6.16 -22.25 -9.39
C LYS A 4 5.02 -22.03 -8.41
N ASN A 5 4.02 -22.91 -8.48
CA ASN A 5 2.99 -23.10 -7.44
C ASN A 5 3.59 -23.51 -6.07
N ASP A 6 4.91 -23.69 -5.98
CA ASP A 6 5.56 -24.26 -4.80
C ASP A 6 6.05 -23.24 -3.78
N ARG A 7 5.92 -21.92 -4.00
CA ARG A 7 6.22 -20.98 -2.92
C ARG A 7 5.04 -20.90 -1.97
N LYS A 8 5.08 -21.76 -0.95
CA LYS A 8 4.39 -21.60 0.34
C LYS A 8 4.61 -20.21 0.99
N ASP A 9 5.46 -19.35 0.41
CA ASP A 9 5.99 -18.11 0.99
C ASP A 9 5.51 -16.81 0.29
N ASP A 10 4.53 -16.84 -0.61
CA ASP A 10 3.95 -15.61 -1.22
C ASP A 10 2.61 -15.20 -0.61
N SER A 11 2.38 -15.61 0.64
CA SER A 11 1.29 -15.07 1.46
C SER A 11 1.69 -13.75 2.09
N ARG A 12 0.80 -12.77 2.03
CA ARG A 12 0.88 -11.46 2.70
C ARG A 12 0.49 -11.53 4.16
N ALA A 13 -0.34 -12.49 4.55
CA ALA A 13 -0.72 -12.69 5.95
C ALA A 13 0.50 -13.07 6.79
N LEU A 14 0.58 -12.53 8.01
CA LEU A 14 1.68 -12.80 8.95
C LEU A 14 1.71 -14.27 9.37
N LEU A 15 2.90 -14.80 9.69
CA LEU A 15 3.01 -16.07 10.40
C LEU A 15 2.53 -15.93 11.85
N GLU A 16 2.23 -17.05 12.52
CA GLU A 16 1.66 -17.04 13.88
C GLU A 16 2.61 -16.42 14.92
N ASP A 17 3.89 -16.73 14.86
CA ASP A 17 4.93 -16.18 15.73
C ASP A 17 5.16 -14.68 15.47
N GLU A 18 5.03 -14.26 14.21
CA GLU A 18 5.11 -12.87 13.79
C GLU A 18 3.89 -12.07 14.26
N LEU A 19 2.68 -12.63 14.11
CA LEU A 19 1.45 -12.05 14.63
C LEU A 19 1.54 -11.85 16.14
N GLY A 20 2.05 -12.86 16.87
CA GLY A 20 2.30 -12.76 18.31
C GLY A 20 3.22 -11.60 18.70
N ALA A 21 4.17 -11.21 17.84
CA ALA A 21 5.01 -10.02 18.06
C ALA A 21 4.23 -8.71 17.92
N PHE A 22 3.29 -8.63 16.99
CA PHE A 22 2.41 -7.45 16.81
C PHE A 22 1.26 -7.38 17.81
N GLU A 23 0.86 -8.51 18.41
CA GLU A 23 -0.07 -8.55 19.54
C GLU A 23 0.61 -8.25 20.88
N GLY A 24 1.94 -8.26 20.92
CA GLY A 24 2.72 -8.10 22.15
C GLY A 24 2.82 -9.33 23.03
N ARG A 25 2.52 -10.50 22.46
CA ARG A 25 2.73 -11.81 23.08
C ARG A 25 4.19 -12.26 23.00
N ASN A 26 5.02 -11.62 22.17
CA ASN A 26 6.45 -11.89 22.06
C ASN A 26 7.31 -10.79 22.73
N PRO A 27 7.78 -10.98 23.97
CA PRO A 27 8.56 -9.97 24.70
C PRO A 27 9.95 -9.71 24.08
N GLN A 28 10.46 -10.62 23.25
CA GLN A 28 11.74 -10.45 22.55
C GLN A 28 11.60 -9.58 21.30
N LYS A 29 10.37 -9.38 20.80
CA LYS A 29 10.05 -8.56 19.63
C LYS A 29 8.72 -7.81 19.87
N PRO A 30 8.67 -6.79 20.75
CA PRO A 30 7.44 -6.07 21.05
C PRO A 30 7.08 -5.10 19.92
N LEU A 31 6.57 -5.63 18.80
CA LEU A 31 6.20 -4.85 17.61
C LEU A 31 4.80 -4.23 17.72
N GLN A 32 4.08 -4.50 18.81
CA GLN A 32 2.73 -3.96 19.07
C GLN A 32 2.65 -2.43 19.02
N HIS A 33 3.75 -1.73 19.31
CA HIS A 33 3.77 -0.28 19.35
C HIS A 33 3.57 0.35 17.95
N PHE A 34 3.89 -0.37 16.88
CA PHE A 34 3.58 0.07 15.51
C PHE A 34 2.09 -0.08 15.18
N VAL A 35 1.45 -1.13 15.67
CA VAL A 35 -0.01 -1.30 15.57
C VAL A 35 -0.72 -0.22 16.38
N GLN A 36 -0.24 0.05 17.59
CA GLN A 36 -0.74 1.12 18.45
C GLN A 36 -0.64 2.49 17.76
N LEU A 37 0.52 2.82 17.14
CA LEU A 37 0.69 4.05 16.38
C LEU A 37 -0.38 4.20 15.30
N VAL A 38 -0.65 3.15 14.52
CA VAL A 38 -1.65 3.21 13.45
C VAL A 38 -3.06 3.36 14.00
N ARG A 39 -3.39 2.67 15.10
CA ARG A 39 -4.70 2.80 15.76
C ARG A 39 -4.96 4.20 16.30
N GLU A 40 -3.95 4.82 16.90
CA GLU A 40 -4.07 6.18 17.46
C GLU A 40 -4.07 7.28 16.39
N ASN A 41 -3.66 6.96 15.14
CA ASN A 41 -3.62 7.89 14.02
C ASN A 41 -4.36 7.30 12.79
N SER A 42 -5.47 6.60 13.03
CA SER A 42 -6.21 5.82 12.01
C SER A 42 -6.90 6.68 10.94
N ASN A 43 -6.93 8.00 11.13
CA ASN A 43 -7.42 8.97 10.16
C ASN A 43 -6.39 9.31 9.09
N GLU A 44 -5.10 9.00 9.29
CA GLU A 44 -4.03 9.37 8.37
C GLU A 44 -3.01 8.25 8.08
N LEU A 45 -2.93 7.24 8.94
CA LEU A 45 -2.03 6.11 8.79
C LEU A 45 -2.77 4.85 8.38
N GLU A 46 -2.18 4.12 7.44
CA GLU A 46 -2.66 2.81 7.01
C GLU A 46 -1.56 1.75 7.16
N LEU A 47 -1.92 0.57 7.66
CA LEU A 47 -1.02 -0.56 7.78
C LEU A 47 -1.40 -1.61 6.76
N CYS A 48 -0.44 -2.05 5.95
CA CYS A 48 -0.60 -3.21 5.08
C CYS A 48 0.43 -4.27 5.41
N PHE A 49 0.01 -5.53 5.39
CA PHE A 49 0.95 -6.64 5.46
C PHE A 49 1.68 -6.84 4.12
N ARG A 50 2.94 -7.24 4.20
CA ARG A 50 3.86 -7.36 3.06
C ARG A 50 4.43 -8.77 2.89
N GLY A 51 3.96 -9.71 3.72
CA GLY A 51 4.17 -11.15 3.56
C GLY A 51 5.43 -11.72 4.17
N ASN A 52 5.63 -13.01 3.96
CA ASN A 52 6.46 -13.84 4.84
C ASN A 52 7.90 -14.06 4.32
N SER A 53 8.33 -13.35 3.29
CA SER A 53 9.70 -13.44 2.76
C SER A 53 10.73 -12.83 3.71
N GLU A 54 11.78 -13.57 4.09
CA GLU A 54 12.80 -13.11 5.06
C GLU A 54 13.42 -11.73 4.76
N SER A 55 13.56 -11.39 3.47
CA SER A 55 14.14 -10.13 3.00
C SER A 55 13.13 -9.00 2.76
N ALA A 56 11.83 -9.28 2.88
CA ALA A 56 10.77 -8.29 2.68
C ALA A 56 10.30 -7.70 4.02
N PRO A 57 9.78 -6.47 4.02
CA PRO A 57 8.99 -5.98 5.15
C PRO A 57 7.88 -6.98 5.49
N ARG A 58 7.54 -7.09 6.78
CA ARG A 58 6.35 -7.78 7.27
C ARG A 58 5.14 -6.89 7.25
N ILE A 59 5.35 -5.64 7.68
CA ILE A 59 4.36 -4.58 7.58
C ILE A 59 4.99 -3.36 6.93
N SER A 60 4.15 -2.59 6.25
CA SER A 60 4.45 -1.22 5.85
C SER A 60 3.35 -0.31 6.36
N ILE A 61 3.74 0.84 6.89
CA ILE A 61 2.84 1.88 7.36
C ILE A 61 2.90 3.03 6.36
N TYR A 62 1.74 3.49 5.91
CA TYR A 62 1.56 4.47 4.85
C TYR A 62 0.97 5.77 5.40
N LYS A 63 1.47 6.89 4.88
CA LYS A 63 0.83 8.21 4.91
C LYS A 63 0.77 8.73 3.47
N ASN A 64 -0.39 9.17 3.01
CA ASN A 64 -0.60 9.66 1.64
C ASN A 64 -0.10 8.70 0.52
N ASN A 65 -0.25 7.39 0.73
CA ASN A 65 0.26 6.28 -0.08
C ASN A 65 1.78 6.32 -0.31
N HIS A 66 2.51 6.76 0.71
CA HIS A 66 3.96 6.66 0.83
C HIS A 66 4.33 5.98 2.14
N ILE A 67 5.31 5.07 2.09
CA ILE A 67 5.75 4.29 3.25
C ILE A 67 6.53 5.18 4.21
N ILE A 68 6.03 5.35 5.44
CA ILE A 68 6.73 6.03 6.54
C ILE A 68 7.58 5.07 7.37
N PHE A 69 7.12 3.83 7.54
CA PHE A 69 7.85 2.77 8.23
C PHE A 69 7.72 1.45 7.48
N SER A 70 8.83 0.72 7.37
CA SER A 70 8.84 -0.71 7.06
C SER A 70 9.43 -1.48 8.23
N VAL A 71 8.74 -2.52 8.68
CA VAL A 71 9.20 -3.38 9.78
C VAL A 71 9.42 -4.77 9.22
N LEU A 72 10.65 -5.27 9.28
CA LEU A 72 11.03 -6.60 8.82
C LEU A 72 10.87 -7.64 9.94
N ALA A 73 10.83 -8.93 9.57
CA ALA A 73 10.70 -10.06 10.51
C ALA A 73 11.79 -10.11 11.59
N SER A 74 12.98 -9.60 11.26
CA SER A 74 14.11 -9.47 12.18
C SER A 74 13.92 -8.38 13.25
N GLY A 75 12.84 -7.59 13.18
CA GLY A 75 12.67 -6.37 13.96
C GLY A 75 13.52 -5.21 13.42
N LYS A 76 14.11 -5.35 12.24
CA LYS A 76 14.77 -4.24 11.54
C LYS A 76 13.71 -3.25 11.05
N LEU A 77 13.93 -1.99 11.34
CA LEU A 77 13.13 -0.86 10.90
C LEU A 77 13.83 -0.18 9.73
N GLU A 78 13.06 0.19 8.72
CA GLU A 78 13.53 1.00 7.59
C GLU A 78 12.62 2.21 7.41
N ILE A 79 13.23 3.37 7.17
CA ILE A 79 12.55 4.62 6.82
C ILE A 79 13.17 5.10 5.50
N SER A 80 12.34 5.36 4.50
CA SER A 80 12.78 6.05 3.28
C SER A 80 12.97 7.52 3.61
N PHE A 81 14.22 8.00 3.61
CA PHE A 81 14.52 9.40 3.95
C PHE A 81 14.60 10.31 2.72
N ASN A 82 14.32 9.78 1.53
CA ASN A 82 14.25 10.56 0.29
C ASN A 82 13.20 11.69 0.32
N HIS A 83 12.16 11.56 1.13
CA HIS A 83 11.16 12.60 1.30
C HIS A 83 11.72 13.86 1.96
N ALA A 84 12.77 13.74 2.78
CA ALA A 84 13.34 14.86 3.53
C ALA A 84 14.11 15.86 2.66
N ARG A 85 14.35 15.55 1.38
CA ARG A 85 15.06 16.45 0.46
C ARG A 85 14.40 17.82 0.26
N TYR A 86 13.11 17.96 0.58
CA TYR A 86 12.37 19.23 0.51
C TYR A 86 12.14 19.87 1.88
N TYR A 87 12.66 19.25 2.95
CA TYR A 87 12.55 19.76 4.30
C TYR A 87 13.81 20.54 4.65
N LYS A 88 13.66 21.82 5.02
CA LYS A 88 14.80 22.71 5.31
C LYS A 88 15.72 22.17 6.40
N ASP A 89 15.14 21.57 7.44
CA ASP A 89 15.87 21.07 8.61
C ASP A 89 16.15 19.55 8.52
N TRP A 90 16.28 19.01 7.30
CA TRP A 90 16.49 17.57 7.08
C TRP A 90 17.74 17.04 7.79
N GLU A 91 18.82 17.82 7.90
CA GLU A 91 20.03 17.40 8.62
C GLU A 91 19.75 17.18 10.11
N LYS A 92 19.00 18.10 10.73
CA LYS A 92 18.61 17.98 12.14
C LYS A 92 17.74 16.74 12.35
N ALA A 93 16.78 16.50 11.46
CA ALA A 93 15.95 15.30 11.47
C ALA A 93 16.79 14.01 11.31
N TYR A 94 17.71 14.00 10.36
CA TYR A 94 18.63 12.88 10.12
C TYR A 94 19.48 12.58 11.35
N TYR A 95 20.14 13.60 11.92
CA TYR A 95 20.98 13.40 13.10
C TYR A 95 20.19 13.02 14.34
N SER A 96 18.93 13.46 14.49
CA SER A 96 18.08 12.96 15.56
C SER A 96 17.80 11.46 15.39
N LEU A 97 17.47 11.00 14.18
CA LEU A 97 17.29 9.57 13.91
C LEU A 97 18.56 8.75 14.18
N VAL A 98 19.72 9.24 13.75
CA VAL A 98 21.00 8.53 13.92
C VAL A 98 21.46 8.55 15.38
N ASN A 99 21.53 9.73 16.00
CA ASN A 99 22.15 9.91 17.31
C ASN A 99 21.19 9.55 18.46
N ASP A 100 19.92 9.97 18.37
CA ASP A 100 18.97 9.82 19.47
C ASP A 100 18.25 8.46 19.41
N TYR A 101 18.01 7.94 18.19
CA TYR A 101 17.25 6.71 17.99
C TYR A 101 18.08 5.55 17.43
N GLY A 102 19.36 5.77 17.10
CA GLY A 102 20.28 4.71 16.69
C GLY A 102 20.04 4.14 15.30
N PHE A 103 19.51 4.94 14.37
CA PHE A 103 19.47 4.59 12.94
C PHE A 103 20.86 4.71 12.30
N SER A 104 21.04 4.06 11.15
CA SER A 104 22.32 3.98 10.43
C SER A 104 22.11 3.96 8.91
N GLU A 105 23.05 4.56 8.17
CA GLU A 105 23.06 4.65 6.70
C GLU A 105 24.41 5.12 6.13
N LYS A 106 24.61 4.97 4.81
CA LYS A 106 25.56 5.70 3.97
C LYS A 106 24.96 7.00 3.40
N LYS A 107 25.58 8.14 3.73
CA LYS A 107 25.12 9.51 3.43
C LYS A 107 25.37 10.01 1.99
N TYR A 108 26.25 9.35 1.23
CA TYR A 108 26.72 9.86 -0.07
C TYR A 108 26.73 8.80 -1.17
N ASP A 109 26.34 9.21 -2.38
CA ASP A 109 26.57 8.43 -3.60
C ASP A 109 28.07 8.43 -3.97
N GLY A 110 28.44 7.61 -4.97
CA GLY A 110 29.82 7.55 -5.47
C GLY A 110 30.34 8.84 -6.11
N ASN A 111 29.48 9.85 -6.29
CA ASN A 111 29.79 11.16 -6.87
C ASN A 111 29.82 12.29 -5.81
N GLY A 112 29.65 11.97 -4.53
CA GLY A 112 29.63 12.94 -3.43
C GLY A 112 28.30 13.69 -3.26
N ASN A 113 27.23 13.31 -3.98
CA ASN A 113 25.89 13.84 -3.72
C ASN A 113 25.26 13.13 -2.53
N ILE A 114 24.36 13.84 -1.84
CA ILE A 114 23.59 13.27 -0.73
C ILE A 114 22.54 12.31 -1.29
N ASP A 115 22.67 11.01 -0.96
CA ASP A 115 21.68 9.96 -1.27
C ASP A 115 21.36 9.17 0.00
N ILE A 116 20.45 9.72 0.79
CA ILE A 116 20.03 9.16 2.09
C ILE A 116 18.90 8.15 1.89
N GLY A 117 18.97 7.34 0.83
CA GLY A 117 17.82 6.61 0.29
C GLY A 117 16.98 5.86 1.34
N LYS A 118 17.65 5.15 2.26
CA LYS A 118 17.00 4.41 3.36
C LYS A 118 17.88 4.37 4.60
N ILE A 119 17.39 4.95 5.70
CA ILE A 119 17.99 4.75 7.01
C ILE A 119 17.40 3.50 7.67
N THR A 120 18.23 2.79 8.44
CA THR A 120 17.81 1.54 9.07
C THR A 120 18.25 1.41 10.52
N ARG A 121 17.45 0.69 11.32
CA ARG A 121 17.73 0.41 12.73
C ARG A 121 17.40 -1.05 13.04
N SER A 122 18.31 -1.77 13.71
CA SER A 122 18.07 -3.15 14.13
C SER A 122 17.63 -3.20 15.60
N ALA A 123 16.45 -3.77 15.86
CA ALA A 123 16.00 -4.03 17.24
C ALA A 123 16.94 -4.98 17.99
N VAL A 124 17.61 -5.90 17.29
CA VAL A 124 18.59 -6.84 17.89
C VAL A 124 19.81 -6.09 18.44
N GLN A 125 20.25 -5.03 17.75
CA GLN A 125 21.48 -4.29 18.13
C GLN A 125 21.21 -3.14 19.09
N LYS A 126 20.02 -2.52 19.01
CA LYS A 126 19.70 -1.28 19.74
C LYS A 126 18.53 -1.43 20.72
N GLY A 127 18.01 -2.64 20.89
CA GLY A 127 16.75 -2.91 21.61
C GLY A 127 15.51 -2.45 20.81
N PRO A 128 14.30 -2.89 21.19
CA PRO A 128 13.06 -2.38 20.60
C PRO A 128 12.84 -0.91 20.94
N LEU A 129 12.10 -0.18 20.09
CA LEU A 129 11.63 1.16 20.42
C LEU A 129 10.34 1.06 21.26
N SER A 130 10.23 1.90 22.28
CA SER A 130 8.98 2.13 23.00
C SER A 130 7.95 2.83 22.11
N TYR A 131 6.67 2.79 22.53
CA TYR A 131 5.62 3.55 21.86
C TYR A 131 5.94 5.05 21.82
N GLU A 132 6.41 5.63 22.93
CA GLU A 132 6.73 7.04 23.04
C GLU A 132 7.82 7.44 22.04
N GLN A 133 8.86 6.61 21.87
CA GLN A 133 9.90 6.85 20.87
C GLN A 133 9.36 6.76 19.44
N ILE A 134 8.53 5.75 19.14
CA ILE A 134 7.92 5.59 17.80
C ILE A 134 7.01 6.79 17.49
N SER A 135 6.16 7.17 18.44
CA SER A 135 5.24 8.30 18.34
C SER A 135 6.02 9.61 18.15
N LYS A 136 7.12 9.80 18.88
CA LYS A 136 7.98 10.98 18.75
C LYS A 136 8.71 11.03 17.40
N ILE A 137 9.27 9.91 16.93
CA ILE A 137 9.85 9.82 15.58
C ILE A 137 8.79 10.19 14.54
N TYR A 138 7.59 9.64 14.66
CA TYR A 138 6.51 9.91 13.72
C TYR A 138 6.12 11.40 13.73
N LYS A 139 5.75 11.94 14.89
CA LYS A 139 5.18 13.29 15.03
C LYS A 139 6.21 14.41 14.84
N ASP A 140 7.39 14.27 15.45
CA ASP A 140 8.36 15.36 15.50
C ASP A 140 9.31 15.34 14.30
N ILE A 141 9.46 14.20 13.62
CA ILE A 141 10.44 14.02 12.55
C ILE A 141 9.76 13.70 11.22
N LEU A 142 8.96 12.64 11.15
CA LEU A 142 8.43 12.16 9.87
C LEU A 142 7.28 13.02 9.34
N ILE A 143 6.37 13.51 10.19
CA ILE A 143 5.27 14.40 9.75
C ILE A 143 5.82 15.67 9.08
N PRO A 144 6.72 16.47 9.71
CA PRO A 144 7.27 17.67 9.06
C PRO A 144 7.95 17.40 7.72
N ILE A 145 8.66 16.26 7.61
CA ILE A 145 9.29 15.81 6.37
C ILE A 145 8.24 15.53 5.29
N PHE A 146 7.20 14.76 5.62
CA PHE A 146 6.17 14.38 4.67
C PHE A 146 5.35 15.60 4.23
N ASP A 147 4.98 16.47 5.16
CA ASP A 147 4.21 17.67 4.86
C ASP A 147 4.98 18.60 3.91
N SER A 148 6.27 18.85 4.19
CA SER A 148 7.14 19.62 3.30
C SER A 148 7.25 19.00 1.91
N TYR A 149 7.31 17.66 1.83
CA TYR A 149 7.39 16.93 0.57
C TYR A 149 6.11 17.06 -0.27
N PHE A 150 4.94 17.03 0.35
CA PHE A 150 3.66 17.17 -0.37
C PHE A 150 3.37 18.63 -0.73
N GLU A 151 3.68 19.59 0.14
CA GLU A 151 3.58 21.03 -0.17
C GLU A 151 4.47 21.39 -1.38
N ALA A 152 5.71 20.89 -1.39
CA ALA A 152 6.63 21.01 -2.52
C ALA A 152 6.07 20.44 -3.84
N SER A 153 5.20 19.43 -3.76
CA SER A 153 4.56 18.81 -4.92
C SER A 153 3.39 19.62 -5.50
N GLU A 154 2.76 20.48 -4.70
CA GLU A 154 1.63 21.29 -5.12
C GLU A 154 2.09 22.59 -5.81
N ASN A 155 3.21 23.17 -5.36
CA ASN A 155 3.70 24.47 -5.82
C ASN A 155 4.45 24.45 -7.17
N GLY A 156 4.58 23.30 -7.83
CA GLY A 156 5.19 23.18 -9.17
C GLY A 156 6.72 23.33 -9.21
N LYS A 157 7.31 24.03 -8.24
CA LYS A 157 8.75 24.22 -8.04
C LYS A 157 9.08 24.16 -6.54
N ALA A 158 10.12 23.40 -6.20
CA ALA A 158 10.58 23.29 -4.82
C ALA A 158 12.11 23.21 -4.75
N TYR A 159 12.67 23.83 -3.72
CA TYR A 159 14.11 23.76 -3.45
C TYR A 159 14.47 22.38 -2.89
N ASP A 160 15.35 21.68 -3.61
CA ASP A 160 15.87 20.37 -3.27
C ASP A 160 17.14 20.53 -2.43
N TYR A 161 17.02 20.43 -1.12
CA TYR A 161 18.11 20.63 -0.16
C TYR A 161 19.22 19.58 -0.27
N TYR A 162 18.98 18.43 -0.91
CA TYR A 162 20.04 17.45 -1.16
C TYR A 162 20.94 17.87 -2.32
N LYS A 163 20.37 18.60 -3.29
CA LYS A 163 21.08 19.06 -4.49
C LYS A 163 21.50 20.53 -4.43
N GLY A 164 20.89 21.32 -3.55
CA GLY A 164 21.15 22.76 -3.45
C GLY A 164 20.57 23.58 -4.62
N GLU A 165 19.51 23.09 -5.27
CA GLU A 165 18.90 23.73 -6.44
C GLU A 165 17.37 23.61 -6.45
N TYR A 166 16.70 24.44 -7.26
CA TYR A 166 15.27 24.29 -7.49
C TYR A 166 14.98 23.15 -8.48
N SER A 167 14.06 22.26 -8.10
CA SER A 167 13.55 21.19 -8.94
C SER A 167 12.11 21.49 -9.36
N GLU A 168 11.78 21.27 -10.64
CA GLU A 168 10.40 21.29 -11.11
C GLU A 168 9.69 20.02 -10.66
N ARG A 169 8.55 20.18 -10.00
CA ARG A 169 7.71 19.08 -9.52
C ARG A 169 6.33 19.22 -10.08
N VAL A 170 6.03 18.40 -11.09
CA VAL A 170 4.65 18.20 -11.52
C VAL A 170 3.93 17.39 -10.44
N ASN A 171 2.68 17.77 -10.14
CA ASN A 171 1.80 17.17 -9.14
C ASN A 171 1.50 15.68 -9.43
N LYS A 172 2.48 14.81 -9.16
CA LYS A 172 2.43 13.35 -9.40
C LYS A 172 1.77 12.57 -8.26
N ASN A 173 1.41 13.24 -7.16
CA ASN A 173 1.00 12.57 -5.93
C ASN A 173 -0.50 12.62 -5.65
N THR A 174 -1.28 13.41 -6.41
CA THR A 174 -2.75 13.49 -6.24
C THR A 174 -3.40 12.12 -6.29
N GLU A 175 -3.01 11.26 -7.24
CA GLU A 175 -3.58 9.93 -7.38
C GLU A 175 -3.25 9.05 -6.17
N LYS A 176 -2.01 9.11 -5.68
CA LYS A 176 -1.57 8.39 -4.47
C LYS A 176 -2.34 8.81 -3.21
N ILE A 177 -2.53 10.11 -3.01
CA ILE A 177 -3.31 10.65 -1.89
C ILE A 177 -4.76 10.16 -1.98
N LYS A 178 -5.37 10.24 -3.17
CA LYS A 178 -6.74 9.77 -3.41
C LYS A 178 -6.88 8.26 -3.22
N GLN A 179 -5.90 7.47 -3.65
CA GLN A 179 -5.86 6.01 -3.42
C GLN A 179 -5.90 5.68 -1.92
N GLN A 180 -5.06 6.29 -1.09
CA GLN A 180 -5.12 6.05 0.36
C GLN A 180 -6.44 6.55 0.96
N ALA A 181 -6.93 7.74 0.56
CA ALA A 181 -8.21 8.25 1.05
C ALA A 181 -9.38 7.29 0.74
N LEU A 182 -9.39 6.69 -0.45
CA LEU A 182 -10.35 5.65 -0.83
C LEU A 182 -10.16 4.37 0.00
N TYR A 183 -8.92 3.94 0.20
CA TYR A 183 -8.60 2.78 1.02
C TYR A 183 -9.13 2.92 2.46
N SER A 184 -8.92 4.09 3.06
CA SER A 184 -9.40 4.44 4.41
C SER A 184 -10.93 4.51 4.46
N LYS A 185 -11.57 5.09 3.44
CA LYS A 185 -13.03 5.27 3.38
C LYS A 185 -13.78 3.97 3.07
N LEU A 186 -13.21 3.11 2.22
CA LEU A 186 -13.81 1.85 1.77
C LEU A 186 -13.29 0.70 2.64
N ASN A 187 -13.79 0.69 3.87
CA ASN A 187 -13.46 -0.28 4.92
C ASN A 187 -14.70 -0.87 5.62
N THR A 188 -15.84 -0.92 4.93
CA THR A 188 -17.06 -1.51 5.48
C THR A 188 -17.10 -3.02 5.26
N ILE A 189 -17.54 -3.76 6.28
CA ILE A 189 -17.89 -5.18 6.18
C ILE A 189 -19.40 -5.39 6.10
N GLU A 190 -20.20 -4.32 6.19
CA GLU A 190 -21.67 -4.35 6.06
C GLU A 190 -22.03 -3.66 4.74
N ASP A 191 -22.39 -4.44 3.72
CA ASP A 191 -22.77 -3.98 2.38
C ASP A 191 -21.78 -3.00 1.71
N GLY A 192 -20.66 -3.50 1.20
CA GLY A 192 -19.74 -2.63 0.47
C GLY A 192 -18.36 -3.21 0.25
N TYR A 193 -17.38 -2.33 0.11
CA TYR A 193 -16.01 -2.69 -0.19
C TYR A 193 -15.11 -2.52 1.04
N PHE A 194 -14.21 -3.50 1.22
CA PHE A 194 -13.15 -3.48 2.21
C PHE A 194 -11.81 -3.76 1.53
N PHE A 195 -10.93 -2.76 1.40
CA PHE A 195 -9.58 -2.98 0.86
C PHE A 195 -8.59 -3.37 1.95
N TYR A 196 -7.95 -4.53 1.86
CA TYR A 196 -6.95 -4.94 2.85
C TYR A 196 -5.50 -4.66 2.42
N ASP A 197 -5.27 -4.25 1.17
CA ASP A 197 -3.95 -4.00 0.63
C ASP A 197 -3.85 -2.77 -0.31
N LEU A 198 -2.67 -2.14 -0.31
CA LEU A 198 -2.24 -1.04 -1.18
C LEU A 198 -1.02 -1.44 -2.02
N GLU A 199 -0.96 -0.98 -3.27
CA GLU A 199 0.17 -1.16 -4.21
C GLU A 199 0.59 -2.63 -4.38
N PHE A 200 -0.36 -3.50 -4.72
CA PHE A 200 -0.07 -4.92 -4.84
C PHE A 200 0.81 -5.20 -6.07
N ALA A 201 2.06 -5.61 -5.82
CA ALA A 201 2.91 -6.24 -6.82
C ALA A 201 2.90 -7.76 -6.65
N GLN A 202 2.67 -8.48 -7.75
CA GLN A 202 2.97 -9.92 -7.81
C GLN A 202 4.48 -10.12 -7.74
N ARG A 203 4.90 -11.18 -7.06
CA ARG A 203 6.32 -11.54 -6.98
C ARG A 203 6.73 -12.32 -8.22
N HIS A 204 7.80 -11.88 -8.87
CA HIS A 204 8.46 -12.60 -9.97
C HIS A 204 9.84 -13.10 -9.52
N GLU A 205 10.32 -14.21 -10.10
CA GLU A 205 11.64 -14.74 -9.75
C GLU A 205 12.77 -13.77 -10.10
N ASN A 206 12.60 -13.03 -11.19
CA ASN A 206 13.56 -12.03 -11.67
C ASN A 206 12.86 -11.02 -12.60
N ILE A 207 13.61 -9.98 -13.00
CA ILE A 207 13.13 -8.91 -13.88
C ILE A 207 12.74 -9.42 -15.28
N ALA A 208 13.40 -10.46 -15.80
CA ALA A 208 13.06 -11.01 -17.11
C ALA A 208 11.67 -11.67 -17.07
N CYS A 209 11.38 -12.47 -16.03
CA CYS A 209 10.07 -13.05 -15.82
C CYS A 209 8.98 -11.98 -15.66
N LEU A 210 9.26 -10.88 -14.94
CA LEU A 210 8.33 -9.74 -14.83
C LEU A 210 8.04 -9.10 -16.20
N LYS A 211 9.05 -8.96 -17.07
CA LYS A 211 8.88 -8.35 -18.40
C LYS A 211 8.10 -9.24 -19.37
N GLU A 212 8.25 -10.55 -19.25
CA GLU A 212 7.55 -11.54 -20.08
C GLU A 212 6.12 -11.82 -19.59
N ASP A 213 5.81 -11.47 -18.35
CA ASP A 213 4.49 -11.68 -17.76
C ASP A 213 3.45 -10.70 -18.32
N LYS A 214 2.47 -11.24 -19.03
CA LYS A 214 1.31 -10.49 -19.54
C LYS A 214 0.43 -9.92 -18.41
N ASN A 215 0.66 -10.38 -17.17
CA ASN A 215 -0.06 -10.00 -15.96
C ASN A 215 0.78 -9.09 -15.06
N ASN A 216 1.85 -8.49 -15.58
CA ASN A 216 2.76 -7.62 -14.82
C ASN A 216 2.16 -6.27 -14.39
N ASN A 217 0.83 -6.18 -14.27
CA ASN A 217 0.23 -5.00 -13.68
C ASN A 217 0.55 -4.92 -12.18
N LYS A 218 0.37 -3.73 -11.63
CA LYS A 218 0.33 -3.53 -10.19
C LYS A 218 -0.98 -2.83 -9.89
N PRO A 219 -2.05 -3.56 -9.58
CA PRO A 219 -3.30 -2.94 -9.18
C PRO A 219 -3.07 -2.10 -7.93
N ASP A 220 -3.81 -1.00 -7.87
CA ASP A 220 -3.67 -0.04 -6.79
C ASP A 220 -4.09 -0.61 -5.45
N MET A 221 -5.14 -1.44 -5.43
CA MET A 221 -5.70 -1.99 -4.18
C MET A 221 -6.22 -3.42 -4.34
N TRP A 222 -6.20 -4.18 -3.24
CA TRP A 222 -6.89 -5.47 -3.10
C TRP A 222 -7.86 -5.46 -1.95
N GLY A 223 -9.00 -6.12 -2.13
CA GLY A 223 -10.08 -6.08 -1.17
C GLY A 223 -11.10 -7.18 -1.32
N LEU A 224 -12.21 -6.99 -0.63
CA LEU A 224 -13.38 -7.84 -0.63
C LEU A 224 -14.61 -6.98 -0.87
N LYS A 225 -15.61 -7.56 -1.52
CA LYS A 225 -16.97 -7.03 -1.53
C LYS A 225 -17.79 -7.85 -0.53
N PHE A 226 -18.52 -7.17 0.34
CA PHE A 226 -19.42 -7.75 1.32
C PHE A 226 -20.87 -7.51 0.90
N ASP A 227 -21.73 -8.49 1.18
CA ASP A 227 -23.17 -8.35 1.02
C ASP A 227 -23.82 -7.63 2.22
N LYS A 228 -25.13 -7.39 2.12
CA LYS A 228 -25.95 -6.77 3.18
C LYS A 228 -26.01 -7.55 4.51
N ASN A 229 -25.58 -8.81 4.53
CA ASN A 229 -25.53 -9.64 5.73
C ASN A 229 -24.10 -9.70 6.31
N GLY A 230 -23.17 -8.94 5.73
CA GLY A 230 -21.76 -8.95 6.09
C GLY A 230 -21.01 -10.20 5.67
N LYS A 231 -21.51 -10.92 4.66
CA LYS A 231 -20.81 -12.08 4.08
C LYS A 231 -19.91 -11.64 2.91
N PRO A 232 -18.66 -12.12 2.84
CA PRO A 232 -17.83 -11.94 1.65
C PRO A 232 -18.54 -12.52 0.41
N GLU A 233 -18.70 -11.69 -0.62
CA GLU A 233 -19.32 -12.06 -1.91
C GLU A 233 -18.25 -12.24 -2.99
N LYS A 234 -17.27 -11.34 -3.03
CA LYS A 234 -16.22 -11.32 -4.04
C LYS A 234 -14.88 -10.89 -3.49
N ILE A 235 -13.82 -11.28 -4.20
CA ILE A 235 -12.47 -10.77 -4.01
C ILE A 235 -12.18 -9.75 -5.10
N VAL A 236 -11.76 -8.57 -4.69
CA VAL A 236 -11.77 -7.36 -5.51
C VAL A 236 -10.35 -6.90 -5.78
N VAL A 237 -10.06 -6.61 -7.04
CA VAL A 237 -8.84 -5.94 -7.46
C VAL A 237 -9.23 -4.57 -8.00
N ALA A 238 -8.70 -3.51 -7.40
CA ALA A 238 -9.10 -2.14 -7.72
C ALA A 238 -8.02 -1.38 -8.48
N GLU A 239 -8.48 -0.52 -9.38
CA GLU A 239 -7.67 0.42 -10.14
C GLU A 239 -8.32 1.82 -10.02
N VAL A 240 -7.53 2.82 -9.65
CA VAL A 240 -7.98 4.19 -9.41
C VAL A 240 -7.44 5.10 -10.49
N LYS A 241 -8.32 5.92 -11.08
CA LYS A 241 -7.93 6.97 -12.01
C LYS A 241 -8.42 8.32 -11.51
N CYS A 242 -7.50 9.29 -11.44
CA CYS A 242 -7.82 10.63 -10.91
C CYS A 242 -7.65 11.75 -11.95
N THR A 243 -6.74 11.59 -12.91
CA THR A 243 -6.35 12.67 -13.85
C THR A 243 -6.66 12.32 -15.30
N LYS A 244 -6.77 13.34 -16.16
CA LYS A 244 -6.89 13.14 -17.62
C LYS A 244 -5.75 12.31 -18.21
N GLY A 245 -4.52 12.51 -17.74
CA GLY A 245 -3.34 11.79 -18.21
C GLY A 245 -3.40 10.30 -17.91
N ALA A 246 -3.92 9.93 -16.73
CA ALA A 246 -4.05 8.53 -16.30
C ALA A 246 -5.08 7.73 -17.12
N MET A 247 -5.93 8.40 -17.91
CA MET A 247 -6.96 7.74 -18.72
C MET A 247 -6.41 7.19 -20.05
N ASN A 248 -5.22 7.59 -20.49
CA ASN A 248 -4.68 7.29 -21.83
C ASN A 248 -3.29 6.63 -21.81
N GLY A 249 -2.89 6.08 -22.96
CA GLY A 249 -1.55 5.53 -23.17
C GLY A 249 -1.27 4.25 -22.40
N THR A 250 -0.01 3.98 -22.08
CA THR A 250 0.43 2.76 -21.38
C THR A 250 -0.05 2.65 -19.94
N SER A 251 -0.51 3.76 -19.35
CA SER A 251 -1.13 3.84 -18.03
C SER A 251 -2.66 3.96 -18.09
N GLY A 252 -3.23 3.89 -19.29
CA GLY A 252 -4.64 4.09 -19.57
C GLY A 252 -5.53 2.93 -19.11
N ILE A 253 -6.82 3.22 -19.00
CA ILE A 253 -7.82 2.31 -18.42
C ILE A 253 -7.93 0.99 -19.21
N VAL A 254 -7.93 1.05 -20.54
CA VAL A 254 -8.03 -0.14 -21.40
C VAL A 254 -6.81 -1.03 -21.21
N THR A 255 -5.61 -0.45 -21.21
CA THR A 255 -4.36 -1.21 -21.00
C THR A 255 -4.32 -1.87 -19.63
N HIS A 256 -4.74 -1.18 -18.57
CA HIS A 256 -4.78 -1.75 -17.22
C HIS A 256 -5.83 -2.87 -17.14
N LEU A 257 -7.03 -2.67 -17.68
CA LEU A 257 -8.05 -3.72 -17.76
C LEU A 257 -7.58 -4.97 -18.52
N GLU A 258 -6.92 -4.79 -19.67
CA GLU A 258 -6.39 -5.89 -20.46
C GLU A 258 -5.28 -6.68 -19.75
N LYS A 259 -4.55 -6.07 -18.82
CA LYS A 259 -3.60 -6.78 -17.96
C LYS A 259 -4.30 -7.41 -16.76
N MET A 260 -5.29 -6.73 -16.19
CA MET A 260 -6.04 -7.18 -15.01
C MET A 260 -6.93 -8.39 -15.29
N ARG A 261 -7.47 -8.54 -16.52
CA ARG A 261 -8.30 -9.69 -16.91
C ARG A 261 -7.61 -11.05 -16.77
N TYR A 262 -6.29 -11.05 -16.69
CA TYR A 262 -5.50 -12.26 -16.55
C TYR A 262 -5.09 -12.56 -15.11
N TYR A 263 -5.46 -11.72 -14.14
CA TYR A 263 -5.29 -12.05 -12.73
C TYR A 263 -6.14 -13.27 -12.43
N ASP A 264 -5.48 -14.42 -12.36
CA ASP A 264 -6.09 -15.62 -11.83
C ASP A 264 -6.07 -15.48 -10.31
N ILE A 265 -7.25 -15.42 -9.69
CA ILE A 265 -7.34 -15.37 -8.24
C ILE A 265 -7.32 -16.82 -7.76
N PHE A 266 -6.10 -17.31 -7.56
CA PHE A 266 -5.86 -18.66 -7.09
C PHE A 266 -6.41 -18.86 -5.67
N PRO A 267 -6.77 -20.10 -5.28
CA PRO A 267 -7.27 -20.43 -3.94
C PRO A 267 -6.41 -19.86 -2.79
N GLU A 268 -5.11 -19.74 -3.00
CA GLU A 268 -4.13 -19.17 -2.07
C GLU A 268 -4.46 -17.72 -1.71
N ARG A 269 -4.93 -16.91 -2.68
CA ARG A 269 -5.32 -15.50 -2.43
C ARG A 269 -6.61 -15.39 -1.63
N ARG A 270 -7.54 -16.33 -1.79
CA ARG A 270 -8.75 -16.40 -0.96
C ARG A 270 -8.42 -16.77 0.48
N LYS A 271 -7.50 -17.71 0.66
CA LYS A 271 -7.00 -18.10 1.98
C LYS A 271 -6.25 -16.95 2.65
N GLU A 272 -5.37 -16.30 1.91
CA GLU A 272 -4.66 -15.09 2.36
C GLU A 272 -5.62 -14.00 2.80
N ALA A 273 -6.63 -13.65 2.00
CA ALA A 273 -7.62 -12.63 2.37
C ALA A 273 -8.34 -12.97 3.69
N CYS A 274 -8.77 -14.23 3.87
CA CYS A 274 -9.37 -14.70 5.12
C CYS A 274 -8.41 -14.52 6.31
N GLN A 275 -7.14 -14.91 6.15
CA GLN A 275 -6.12 -14.76 7.18
C GLN A 275 -5.85 -13.29 7.53
N ILE A 276 -5.73 -12.41 6.53
CA ILE A 276 -5.49 -10.97 6.73
C ILE A 276 -6.67 -10.35 7.49
N MET A 277 -7.91 -10.66 7.10
CA MET A 277 -9.10 -10.14 7.78
C MET A 277 -9.13 -10.52 9.26
N ASN A 278 -8.88 -11.79 9.57
CA ASN A 278 -8.82 -12.27 10.95
C ASN A 278 -7.65 -11.64 11.73
N GLN A 279 -6.49 -11.45 11.09
CA GLN A 279 -5.35 -10.78 11.71
C GLN A 279 -5.60 -9.30 11.97
N TYR A 280 -6.24 -8.58 11.04
CA TYR A 280 -6.65 -7.20 11.27
C TYR A 280 -7.67 -7.10 12.42
N ALA A 281 -8.63 -8.02 12.48
CA ALA A 281 -9.58 -8.13 13.59
C ALA A 281 -8.88 -8.36 14.95
N MET A 282 -7.91 -9.28 15.01
CA MET A 282 -7.11 -9.55 16.20
C MET A 282 -6.29 -8.32 16.64
N LEU A 283 -5.72 -7.58 15.68
CA LEU A 283 -4.91 -6.40 15.96
C LEU A 283 -5.74 -5.12 16.20
N GLY A 284 -7.06 -5.17 16.01
CA GLY A 284 -7.93 -3.99 16.14
C GLY A 284 -7.69 -2.95 15.05
N LEU A 285 -7.41 -3.40 13.82
CA LEU A 285 -7.09 -2.57 12.67
C LEU A 285 -8.30 -2.41 11.73
N ARG A 286 -8.34 -1.26 11.04
CA ARG A 286 -9.33 -0.94 10.00
C ARG A 286 -10.79 -1.16 10.44
N ASN A 287 -11.13 -0.69 11.64
CA ASN A 287 -12.45 -0.81 12.25
C ASN A 287 -12.92 -2.26 12.51
N LEU A 288 -12.02 -3.24 12.45
CA LEU A 288 -12.29 -4.60 12.88
C LEU A 288 -11.91 -4.79 14.35
N ASN A 289 -12.57 -5.75 14.99
CA ASN A 289 -12.30 -6.17 16.36
C ASN A 289 -12.39 -7.70 16.48
N SER A 290 -12.04 -8.25 17.65
CA SER A 290 -12.01 -9.70 17.89
C SER A 290 -13.36 -10.41 17.70
N GLY A 291 -14.48 -9.69 17.65
CA GLY A 291 -15.79 -10.24 17.29
C GLY A 291 -15.98 -10.46 15.78
N ASN A 292 -15.16 -9.83 14.94
CA ASN A 292 -15.14 -10.03 13.49
C ASN A 292 -14.25 -11.23 13.15
N TYR A 293 -14.83 -12.43 13.10
CA TYR A 293 -14.12 -13.64 12.73
C TYR A 293 -14.72 -14.26 11.48
N PHE A 294 -13.84 -14.64 10.55
CA PHE A 294 -14.18 -15.17 9.25
C PHE A 294 -13.66 -16.59 9.09
N ASN A 295 -14.50 -17.48 8.53
CA ASN A 295 -14.09 -18.84 8.20
C ASN A 295 -13.65 -18.92 6.73
N TYR A 296 -12.68 -19.79 6.44
CA TYR A 296 -12.22 -19.98 5.06
C TYR A 296 -13.33 -20.49 4.12
N GLU A 297 -14.34 -21.16 4.66
CA GLU A 297 -15.53 -21.60 3.91
C GLU A 297 -16.30 -20.45 3.27
N ASP A 298 -16.26 -19.25 3.86
CA ASP A 298 -16.87 -18.05 3.28
C ASP A 298 -16.04 -17.49 2.10
N PHE A 299 -14.77 -17.90 1.99
CA PHE A 299 -13.80 -17.33 1.04
C PHE A 299 -13.51 -18.28 -0.12
N LYS A 300 -13.63 -19.60 0.06
CA LYS A 300 -13.15 -20.62 -0.88
C LYS A 300 -13.72 -20.48 -2.30
N SER A 301 -14.93 -19.95 -2.44
CA SER A 301 -15.66 -19.81 -3.70
C SER A 301 -15.80 -18.36 -4.18
N LEU A 302 -15.07 -17.40 -3.58
CA LEU A 302 -15.19 -15.99 -4.00
C LEU A 302 -14.76 -15.81 -5.45
N GLU A 303 -15.67 -15.26 -6.25
CA GLU A 303 -15.37 -14.88 -7.61
C GLU A 303 -14.54 -13.59 -7.64
N PRO A 304 -13.62 -13.44 -8.59
CA PRO A 304 -12.88 -12.20 -8.80
C PRO A 304 -13.79 -11.08 -9.33
N GLU A 305 -13.54 -9.85 -8.86
CA GLU A 305 -14.11 -8.62 -9.40
C GLU A 305 -12.98 -7.62 -9.70
N ILE A 306 -13.04 -6.99 -10.88
CA ILE A 306 -12.22 -5.82 -11.17
C ILE A 306 -13.06 -4.58 -10.86
N LEU A 307 -12.61 -3.76 -9.93
CA LEU A 307 -13.27 -2.50 -9.59
C LEU A 307 -12.49 -1.32 -10.17
N LEU A 308 -13.12 -0.61 -11.10
CA LEU A 308 -12.56 0.65 -11.61
C LEU A 308 -13.16 1.81 -10.83
N ILE A 309 -12.29 2.62 -10.23
CA ILE A 309 -12.69 3.78 -9.43
C ILE A 309 -12.21 5.04 -10.13
N PHE A 310 -13.17 5.87 -10.56
CA PHE A 310 -12.87 7.18 -11.14
C PHE A 310 -13.15 8.28 -10.13
N THR A 311 -12.19 9.19 -9.96
CA THR A 311 -12.29 10.38 -9.10
C THR A 311 -11.81 11.62 -9.84
N GLY A 312 -12.05 12.82 -9.29
CA GLY A 312 -11.54 14.07 -9.85
C GLY A 312 -11.89 14.29 -11.34
N GLU A 313 -10.90 14.73 -12.13
CA GLU A 313 -11.07 14.96 -13.57
C GLU A 313 -11.44 13.69 -14.33
N ALA A 314 -10.87 12.54 -13.93
CA ALA A 314 -11.15 11.28 -14.59
C ALA A 314 -12.63 10.88 -14.46
N ALA A 315 -13.28 11.17 -13.32
CA ALA A 315 -14.71 10.95 -13.14
C ALA A 315 -15.57 11.77 -14.12
N VAL A 316 -15.22 13.05 -14.32
CA VAL A 316 -15.92 13.95 -15.24
C VAL A 316 -15.74 13.50 -16.69
N LEU A 317 -14.51 13.17 -17.08
CA LEU A 317 -14.18 12.68 -18.42
C LEU A 317 -14.87 11.35 -18.71
N TRP A 318 -14.82 10.41 -17.77
CA TRP A 318 -15.47 9.11 -17.92
C TRP A 318 -16.99 9.25 -18.13
N LYS A 319 -17.65 10.19 -17.47
CA LYS A 319 -19.10 10.42 -17.62
C LYS A 319 -19.46 11.14 -18.91
N ASN A 320 -18.72 12.20 -19.26
CA ASN A 320 -19.22 13.21 -20.21
C ASN A 320 -18.49 13.20 -21.55
N ASP A 321 -17.27 12.67 -21.62
CA ASP A 321 -16.47 12.72 -22.84
C ASP A 321 -16.90 11.61 -23.82
N LYS A 322 -17.24 12.02 -25.04
CA LYS A 322 -17.62 11.12 -26.14
C LYS A 322 -16.46 10.24 -26.59
N GLN A 323 -15.21 10.67 -26.40
CA GLN A 323 -14.03 9.87 -26.74
C GLN A 323 -14.01 8.54 -25.99
N TYR A 324 -14.44 8.52 -24.72
CA TYR A 324 -14.51 7.29 -23.93
C TYR A 324 -15.82 6.50 -24.11
N GLU A 325 -16.71 6.85 -25.05
CA GLU A 325 -17.97 6.11 -25.23
C GLU A 325 -17.73 4.66 -25.66
N ASN A 326 -16.78 4.45 -26.56
CA ASN A 326 -16.37 3.11 -26.98
C ASN A 326 -15.67 2.37 -25.85
N ASP A 327 -14.87 3.06 -25.04
CA ASP A 327 -14.21 2.43 -23.89
C ASP A 327 -15.25 2.03 -22.84
N ARG A 328 -16.23 2.89 -22.51
CA ARG A 328 -17.37 2.53 -21.66
C ARG A 328 -18.08 1.26 -22.15
N LYS A 329 -18.45 1.22 -23.44
CA LYS A 329 -19.08 0.04 -24.06
C LYS A 329 -18.21 -1.20 -23.93
N LYS A 330 -16.92 -1.11 -24.32
CA LYS A 330 -15.95 -2.21 -24.17
C LYS A 330 -15.80 -2.64 -22.72
N THR A 331 -15.78 -1.73 -21.76
CA THR A 331 -15.66 -2.10 -20.34
C THR A 331 -16.88 -2.86 -19.81
N HIS A 332 -18.07 -2.64 -20.38
CA HIS A 332 -19.26 -3.44 -20.12
C HIS A 332 -19.30 -4.76 -20.93
N GLU A 333 -18.66 -4.79 -22.10
CA GLU A 333 -18.62 -5.93 -23.04
C GLU A 333 -17.41 -6.86 -22.86
N ILE A 334 -16.39 -6.47 -22.07
CA ILE A 334 -15.33 -7.38 -21.66
C ILE A 334 -15.99 -8.45 -20.81
N GLN A 335 -16.40 -9.53 -21.48
CA GLN A 335 -16.51 -10.84 -20.88
C GLN A 335 -15.09 -11.36 -20.77
N PRO A 336 -14.49 -11.30 -19.58
CA PRO A 336 -13.15 -11.84 -19.43
C PRO A 336 -13.23 -13.35 -19.68
N PRO A 337 -12.13 -13.97 -20.12
CA PRO A 337 -12.17 -15.36 -20.57
C PRO A 337 -12.51 -16.40 -19.48
N LYS A 338 -12.85 -15.98 -18.26
CA LYS A 338 -13.06 -16.82 -17.06
C LYS A 338 -14.05 -16.24 -16.02
N GLY A 339 -15.10 -15.52 -16.42
CA GLY A 339 -16.20 -15.15 -15.48
C GLY A 339 -15.90 -14.05 -14.45
N ILE A 340 -14.78 -13.33 -14.55
CA ILE A 340 -14.53 -12.10 -13.77
C ILE A 340 -15.58 -11.04 -14.15
N ARG A 341 -16.18 -10.32 -13.20
CA ARG A 341 -17.04 -9.17 -13.52
C ARG A 341 -16.29 -7.87 -13.29
N ALA A 342 -16.43 -6.92 -14.21
CA ALA A 342 -15.97 -5.55 -13.98
C ALA A 342 -17.12 -4.73 -13.38
N SER A 343 -16.87 -4.11 -12.23
CA SER A 343 -17.77 -3.13 -11.60
C SER A 343 -17.13 -1.75 -11.66
N PHE A 344 -17.96 -0.71 -11.61
CA PHE A 344 -17.51 0.67 -11.71
C PHE A 344 -18.06 1.48 -10.56
N PHE A 345 -17.19 2.30 -9.98
CA PHE A 345 -17.56 3.24 -8.94
C PHE A 345 -17.09 4.64 -9.35
N VAL A 346 -18.02 5.58 -9.47
CA VAL A 346 -17.67 6.99 -9.66
C VAL A 346 -17.86 7.70 -8.35
N VAL A 347 -16.77 8.19 -7.77
CA VAL A 347 -16.82 9.02 -6.57
C VAL A 347 -16.97 10.46 -7.03
N ASN A 348 -18.13 11.06 -6.76
CA ASN A 348 -18.25 12.50 -6.82
C ASN A 348 -17.61 13.04 -5.54
N ASP A 349 -16.54 13.82 -5.69
CA ASP A 349 -15.92 14.55 -4.58
C ASP A 349 -16.87 15.62 -4.01
#